data_AF-A0A2I1H5Y8-F1
#
_entry.id   AF-A0A2I1H5Y8-F1
#
_cell.length_a   1.000
_cell.length_b   1.000
_cell.length_c   1.000
_cell.angle_alpha   90.00
_cell.angle_beta   90.00
_cell.angle_gamma   90.00
#
_symmetry.space_group_name_H-M   'P 1'
#
loop_
_entity.id
_entity.type
_entity.pdbx_description
1 polymer ?
#
loop_
_entity_poly.entity_id
_entity_poly.type
_entity_poly.pdbx_seq_one_letter_code
_entity_poly.pdbx_strand_id
1 'polypeptide(L)'
;MNWIYQTILIIVILQNLITNILSIPVEPETFIRRQDPYIGGGNQAEEDYCISILHPTRALECVKAKNLADEALTNAQNNFPESTLHNGSGDAYRHCYWSGLLTFEFGVAGAKGFGDRHEESPDNPPEEKAMDLNNNNVGRTVASQIKKGDKNALSAACKQALTDGRLKTLN
;
A
#
# COMPACT_ATOMS: atom_id res chain seq x y z
N MET A 1 3.31 15.77 65.89
CA MET A 1 2.07 16.17 65.18
C MET A 1 2.26 16.64 63.74
N ASN A 2 3.46 17.04 63.29
CA ASN A 2 3.67 17.63 61.95
C ASN A 2 3.95 16.62 60.80
N TRP A 3 4.40 15.40 61.13
CA TRP A 3 4.74 14.38 60.13
C TRP A 3 3.49 13.76 59.49
N ILE A 4 2.40 13.64 60.23
CA ILE A 4 1.14 13.08 59.73
C ILE A 4 0.55 13.98 58.63
N TYR A 5 0.62 15.30 58.79
CA TYR A 5 0.14 16.26 57.79
C TYR A 5 0.98 16.26 56.52
N GLN A 6 2.31 16.13 56.61
CA GLN A 6 3.16 16.04 55.43
C GLN A 6 2.91 14.74 54.64
N THR A 7 2.72 13.61 55.32
CA THR A 7 2.42 12.34 54.65
C THR A 7 1.04 12.35 53.98
N ILE A 8 0.02 12.92 54.63
CA ILE A 8 -1.32 13.07 54.04
C ILE A 8 -1.29 14.01 52.84
N LEU A 9 -0.54 15.12 52.92
CA LEU A 9 -0.40 16.06 51.81
C LEU A 9 0.28 15.43 50.59
N ILE A 10 1.31 14.60 50.79
CA ILE A 10 1.98 13.85 49.72
C ILE A 10 1.04 12.81 49.08
N ILE A 11 0.24 12.11 49.88
CA ILE A 11 -0.74 11.12 49.37
C ILE A 11 -1.82 11.81 48.54
N VAL A 12 -2.33 12.97 48.97
CA VAL A 12 -3.34 13.73 48.21
C VAL A 12 -2.76 14.30 46.91
N ILE A 13 -1.50 14.76 46.91
CA ILE A 13 -0.82 15.23 45.69
C ILE A 13 -0.56 14.07 44.73
N LEU A 14 -0.14 12.90 45.22
CA LEU A 14 0.03 11.69 44.40
C LEU A 14 -1.29 11.18 43.84
N GLN A 15 -2.37 11.18 44.63
CA GLN A 15 -3.71 10.82 44.14
C GLN A 15 -4.19 11.79 43.07
N ASN A 16 -3.96 13.10 43.22
CA ASN A 16 -4.32 14.10 42.21
C ASN A 16 -3.45 14.03 40.94
N LEU A 17 -2.19 13.61 41.04
CA LEU A 17 -1.33 13.34 39.88
C LEU A 17 -1.76 12.07 39.13
N ILE A 18 -2.17 11.02 39.85
CA ILE A 18 -2.68 9.78 39.25
C ILE A 18 -4.04 10.02 38.59
N THR A 19 -4.94 10.79 39.19
CA THR A 19 -6.22 11.15 38.56
C THR A 19 -6.02 12.04 37.34
N ASN A 20 -5.04 12.96 37.33
CA ASN A 20 -4.73 13.77 36.14
C ASN A 20 -4.13 12.95 34.98
N ILE A 21 -3.33 11.92 35.25
CA ILE A 21 -2.81 11.01 34.20
C ILE A 21 -3.93 10.14 33.63
N LEU A 22 -4.94 9.78 34.44
CA LEU A 22 -6.12 9.02 34.01
C LEU A 22 -7.24 9.90 33.43
N SER A 23 -7.08 11.23 33.42
CA SER A 23 -8.03 12.19 32.87
C SER A 23 -7.56 12.79 31.56
N ILE A 24 -6.50 12.25 30.93
CA ILE A 24 -6.21 12.58 29.53
C ILE A 24 -7.45 12.16 28.75
N PRO A 25 -8.21 13.10 28.16
CA PRO A 25 -9.22 12.71 27.21
C PRO A 25 -8.44 12.08 26.06
N VAL A 26 -8.48 10.75 26.00
CA VAL A 26 -8.19 10.06 24.75
C VAL A 26 -9.38 10.42 23.89
N GLU A 27 -9.30 11.57 23.22
CA GLU A 27 -10.16 11.87 22.09
C GLU A 27 -10.16 10.62 21.23
N PRO A 28 -11.31 9.97 20.98
CA PRO A 28 -11.36 8.82 20.11
C PRO A 28 -11.23 9.34 18.68
N GLU A 29 -10.08 9.89 18.32
CA GLU A 29 -9.72 10.14 16.95
C GLU A 29 -9.48 8.77 16.29
N THR A 30 -10.59 8.19 15.84
CA THR A 30 -10.72 7.34 14.65
C THR A 30 -10.38 5.84 14.73
N PHE A 31 -10.51 5.19 15.89
CA PHE A 31 -10.49 3.71 15.93
C PHE A 31 -11.77 3.04 15.36
N ILE A 32 -12.77 3.84 14.97
CA ILE A 32 -13.82 3.39 14.05
C ILE A 32 -13.82 4.36 12.87
N ARG A 33 -12.77 4.37 12.05
CA ARG A 33 -13.03 4.64 10.64
C ARG A 33 -13.83 3.44 10.17
N ARG A 34 -15.08 3.70 9.82
CA ARG A 34 -15.95 2.71 9.18
C ARG A 34 -15.14 1.96 8.13
N GLN A 35 -15.40 0.67 8.05
CA GLN A 35 -15.15 -0.18 6.90
C GLN A 35 -15.76 0.53 5.67
N ASP A 36 -15.09 1.55 5.13
CA ASP A 36 -15.29 1.91 3.75
C ASP A 36 -14.65 0.74 3.01
N PRO A 37 -15.46 -0.11 2.34
CA PRO A 37 -14.94 -1.24 1.61
C PRO A 37 -13.87 -0.71 0.65
N TYR A 38 -12.84 -1.50 0.45
CA TYR A 38 -11.68 -1.21 -0.37
C TYR A 38 -12.11 -0.76 -1.78
N ILE A 39 -12.39 0.55 -1.99
CA ILE A 39 -12.79 1.09 -3.30
C ILE A 39 -11.52 1.29 -4.12
N GLY A 40 -11.10 0.18 -4.71
CA GLY A 40 -9.95 0.04 -5.61
C GLY A 40 -9.73 -1.41 -6.07
N GLY A 41 -10.72 -2.30 -5.93
CA GLY A 41 -10.64 -3.66 -6.48
C GLY A 41 -9.74 -4.61 -5.70
N GLY A 42 -9.82 -4.58 -4.37
CA GLY A 42 -9.12 -5.55 -3.52
C GLY A 42 -9.80 -6.91 -3.59
N ASN A 43 -9.04 -8.00 -3.70
CA ASN A 43 -9.60 -9.36 -3.59
C ASN A 43 -9.48 -9.92 -2.15
N GLN A 44 -10.08 -11.08 -1.90
CA GLN A 44 -10.10 -11.71 -0.57
C GLN A 44 -8.68 -11.94 0.01
N ALA A 45 -7.68 -12.24 -0.83
CA ALA A 45 -6.31 -12.46 -0.37
C ALA A 45 -5.63 -11.16 0.11
N GLU A 46 -5.96 -10.02 -0.50
CA GLU A 46 -5.53 -8.70 -0.02
C GLU A 46 -6.24 -8.36 1.30
N GLU A 47 -7.56 -8.59 1.40
CA GLU A 47 -8.30 -8.35 2.63
C GLU A 47 -7.73 -9.15 3.81
N ASP A 48 -7.62 -10.48 3.68
CA ASP A 48 -7.12 -11.38 4.73
C ASP A 48 -5.71 -10.98 5.22
N TYR A 49 -4.86 -10.51 4.31
CA TYR A 49 -3.52 -10.03 4.66
C TYR A 49 -3.57 -8.71 5.44
N CYS A 50 -4.40 -7.76 4.99
CA CYS A 50 -4.46 -6.40 5.51
C CYS A 50 -5.19 -6.27 6.85
N ILE A 51 -6.22 -7.10 7.11
CA ILE A 51 -7.00 -7.07 8.36
C ILE A 51 -6.52 -8.07 9.43
N SER A 52 -5.36 -8.69 9.21
CA SER A 52 -4.82 -9.71 10.12
C SER A 52 -4.58 -9.17 11.53
N ILE A 53 -5.35 -9.67 12.51
CA ILE A 53 -5.24 -9.29 13.94
C ILE A 53 -3.87 -9.60 14.55
N LEU A 54 -3.12 -10.52 13.96
CA LEU A 54 -1.78 -10.90 14.41
C LEU A 54 -0.71 -9.88 13.99
N HIS A 55 -1.04 -8.97 13.07
CA HIS A 55 -0.09 -8.02 12.48
C HIS A 55 -0.71 -6.64 12.31
N PRO A 56 -0.95 -5.90 13.41
CA PRO A 56 -1.67 -4.63 13.40
C PRO A 56 -1.00 -3.53 12.55
N THR A 57 0.29 -3.66 12.23
CA THR A 57 1.01 -2.70 11.37
C THR A 57 0.75 -2.91 9.88
N ARG A 58 0.23 -4.06 9.44
CA ARG A 58 -0.02 -4.37 8.01
C ARG A 58 -1.05 -3.46 7.38
N ALA A 59 -2.05 -3.03 8.15
CA ALA A 59 -3.08 -2.12 7.65
C ALA A 59 -2.45 -0.83 7.07
N LEU A 60 -1.41 -0.29 7.71
CA LEU A 60 -0.72 0.90 7.21
C LEU A 60 0.05 0.63 5.91
N GLU A 61 0.71 -0.53 5.80
CA GLU A 61 1.41 -0.94 4.59
C GLU A 61 0.44 -1.13 3.42
N CYS A 62 -0.73 -1.72 3.67
CA CYS A 62 -1.77 -1.87 2.66
C CYS A 62 -2.33 -0.52 2.19
N VAL A 63 -2.55 0.43 3.10
CA VAL A 63 -2.97 1.80 2.73
C VAL A 63 -1.93 2.45 1.82
N LYS A 64 -0.64 2.29 2.12
CA LYS A 64 0.44 2.79 1.26
C LYS A 64 0.44 2.09 -0.10
N ALA A 65 0.35 0.76 -0.14
CA ALA A 65 0.31 -0.01 -1.40
C ALA A 65 -0.86 0.41 -2.30
N LYS A 66 -2.04 0.65 -1.70
CA LYS A 66 -3.22 1.19 -2.39
C LYS A 66 -2.97 2.59 -2.95
N ASN A 67 -2.44 3.51 -2.15
CA ASN A 67 -2.15 4.87 -2.63
C ASN A 67 -1.17 4.86 -3.82
N LEU A 68 -0.21 3.94 -3.83
CA LEU A 68 0.70 3.75 -4.96
C LEU A 68 -0.02 3.15 -6.19
N ALA A 69 -1.04 2.30 -5.99
CA ALA A 69 -1.87 1.79 -7.08
C ALA A 69 -2.72 2.91 -7.71
N ASP A 70 -3.35 3.74 -6.88
CA ASP A 70 -4.13 4.90 -7.32
C ASP A 70 -3.25 5.91 -8.09
N GLU A 71 -2.00 6.12 -7.62
CA GLU A 71 -1.00 6.90 -8.33
C GLU A 71 -0.65 6.29 -9.69
N ALA A 72 -0.44 4.98 -9.76
CA ALA A 72 -0.11 4.30 -11.00
C ALA A 72 -1.25 4.33 -12.02
N LEU A 73 -2.50 4.16 -11.56
CA LEU A 73 -3.69 4.31 -12.40
C LEU A 73 -3.80 5.72 -12.97
N THR A 74 -3.67 6.75 -12.12
CA THR A 74 -3.66 8.15 -12.55
C THR A 74 -2.57 8.40 -13.59
N ASN A 75 -1.38 7.86 -13.36
CA ASN A 75 -0.26 8.02 -14.29
C ASN A 75 -0.54 7.33 -15.63
N ALA A 76 -1.11 6.13 -15.62
CA ALA A 76 -1.50 5.43 -16.84
C ALA A 76 -2.56 6.20 -17.64
N GLN A 77 -3.63 6.68 -16.97
CA GLN A 77 -4.69 7.50 -17.58
C GLN A 77 -4.14 8.77 -18.25
N ASN A 78 -3.10 9.38 -17.69
CA ASN A 78 -2.48 10.59 -18.25
C ASN A 78 -1.58 10.31 -19.46
N ASN A 79 -1.15 9.06 -19.68
CA ASN A 79 -0.12 8.73 -20.67
C ASN A 79 -0.60 7.79 -21.77
N PHE A 80 -1.76 7.15 -21.61
CA PHE A 80 -2.26 6.12 -22.52
C PHE A 80 -3.74 6.35 -22.83
N PRO A 81 -4.23 5.94 -24.02
CA PRO A 81 -5.64 6.00 -24.34
C PRO A 81 -6.48 5.17 -23.37
N GLU A 82 -7.66 5.68 -23.01
CA GLU A 82 -8.59 5.02 -22.09
C GLU A 82 -8.91 3.57 -22.50
N SER A 83 -9.05 3.32 -23.81
CA SER A 83 -9.30 2.00 -24.38
C SER A 83 -8.19 0.97 -24.15
N THR A 84 -7.02 1.38 -23.66
CA THR A 84 -5.86 0.51 -23.39
C THR A 84 -5.62 0.27 -21.91
N LEU A 85 -6.44 0.84 -21.02
CA LEU A 85 -6.32 0.73 -19.56
C LEU A 85 -6.79 -0.62 -19.01
N HIS A 86 -7.27 -1.51 -19.86
CA HIS A 86 -7.54 -2.90 -19.55
C HIS A 86 -6.94 -3.78 -20.65
N ASN A 87 -6.11 -4.74 -20.27
CA ASN A 87 -5.43 -5.71 -21.12
C ASN A 87 -4.51 -5.11 -22.21
N GLY A 88 -4.33 -3.79 -22.23
CA GLY A 88 -3.55 -3.09 -23.24
C GLY A 88 -2.32 -2.38 -22.71
N SER A 89 -1.77 -1.51 -23.55
CA SER A 89 -0.52 -0.81 -23.27
C SER A 89 -0.57 0.03 -21.99
N GLY A 90 -1.68 0.73 -21.75
CA GLY A 90 -1.88 1.49 -20.52
C GLY A 90 -1.97 0.62 -19.27
N ASP A 91 -2.61 -0.53 -19.38
CA ASP A 91 -2.69 -1.53 -18.32
C ASP A 91 -1.32 -2.15 -18.00
N ALA A 92 -0.65 -2.64 -19.03
CA ALA A 92 0.69 -3.22 -18.91
C ALA A 92 1.68 -2.24 -18.26
N TYR A 93 1.63 -0.97 -18.69
CA TYR A 93 2.39 0.11 -18.08
C TYR A 93 2.00 0.33 -16.61
N ARG A 94 0.70 0.36 -16.27
CA ARG A 94 0.20 0.54 -14.90
C ARG A 94 0.78 -0.52 -13.96
N HIS A 95 0.75 -1.79 -14.33
CA HIS A 95 1.31 -2.89 -13.54
C HIS A 95 2.83 -2.77 -13.37
N CYS A 96 3.56 -2.46 -14.45
CA CYS A 96 5.00 -2.19 -14.37
C CYS A 96 5.31 -1.05 -13.39
N TYR A 97 4.61 0.07 -13.53
CA TYR A 97 4.88 1.28 -12.74
C TYR A 97 4.50 1.09 -11.27
N TRP A 98 3.32 0.52 -10.99
CA TRP A 98 2.90 0.20 -9.62
C TRP A 98 3.87 -0.74 -8.92
N SER A 99 4.25 -1.84 -9.57
CA SER A 99 5.20 -2.80 -9.01
C SER A 99 6.58 -2.19 -8.76
N GLY A 100 6.99 -1.22 -9.60
CA GLY A 100 8.19 -0.42 -9.37
C GLY A 100 8.07 0.52 -8.16
N LEU A 101 6.92 1.18 -8.00
CA LEU A 101 6.64 2.03 -6.82
C LEU A 101 6.65 1.21 -5.53
N LEU A 102 6.01 0.04 -5.54
CA LEU A 102 6.07 -0.91 -4.43
C LEU A 102 7.50 -1.34 -4.12
N THR A 103 8.35 -1.50 -5.15
CA THR A 103 9.76 -1.86 -4.97
C THR A 103 10.54 -0.73 -4.30
N PHE A 104 10.25 0.53 -4.63
CA PHE A 104 10.82 1.66 -3.92
C PHE A 104 10.37 1.72 -2.45
N GLU A 105 9.09 1.47 -2.16
CA GLU A 105 8.57 1.56 -0.79
C GLU A 105 8.99 0.36 0.08
N PHE A 106 8.73 -0.86 -0.40
CA PHE A 106 8.81 -2.11 0.38
C PHE A 106 9.95 -3.04 -0.04
N GLY A 107 10.72 -2.68 -1.09
CA GLY A 107 11.70 -3.58 -1.69
C GLY A 107 11.06 -4.66 -2.57
N VAL A 108 11.91 -5.43 -3.26
CA VAL A 108 11.49 -6.43 -4.27
C VAL A 108 10.56 -7.50 -3.68
N ALA A 109 10.87 -8.00 -2.48
CA ALA A 109 10.08 -9.05 -1.83
C ALA A 109 8.69 -8.56 -1.41
N GLY A 110 8.61 -7.35 -0.83
CA GLY A 110 7.33 -6.73 -0.48
C GLY A 110 6.49 -6.44 -1.73
N ALA A 111 7.11 -5.90 -2.78
CA ALA A 111 6.44 -5.65 -4.05
C ALA A 111 5.87 -6.93 -4.69
N LYS A 112 6.62 -8.03 -4.65
CA LYS A 112 6.13 -9.34 -5.11
C LYS A 112 4.94 -9.80 -4.26
N GLY A 113 5.03 -9.68 -2.94
CA GLY A 113 3.95 -10.08 -2.04
C GLY A 113 2.64 -9.33 -2.27
N PHE A 114 2.70 -8.02 -2.47
CA PHE A 114 1.50 -7.22 -2.79
C PHE A 114 0.99 -7.52 -4.20
N GLY A 115 1.87 -7.55 -5.21
CA GLY A 115 1.47 -7.83 -6.58
C GLY A 115 0.84 -9.22 -6.75
N ASP A 116 1.46 -10.27 -6.22
CA ASP A 116 0.92 -11.63 -6.34
C ASP A 116 -0.47 -11.75 -5.69
N ARG A 117 -0.66 -11.14 -4.50
CA ARG A 117 -1.96 -11.11 -3.82
C ARG A 117 -3.01 -10.38 -4.64
N HIS A 118 -2.66 -9.26 -5.26
CA HIS A 118 -3.58 -8.53 -6.14
C HIS A 118 -4.05 -9.39 -7.32
N GLU A 119 -3.17 -10.24 -7.87
CA GLU A 119 -3.51 -11.17 -8.95
C GLU A 119 -4.18 -12.48 -8.48
N GLU A 120 -4.42 -12.69 -7.18
CA GLU A 120 -5.07 -13.89 -6.62
C GLU A 120 -6.60 -13.86 -6.70
N SER A 121 -7.18 -12.87 -7.36
CA SER A 121 -8.64 -12.80 -7.55
C SER A 121 -9.16 -14.07 -8.26
N PRO A 122 -10.15 -14.78 -7.68
CA PRO A 122 -10.63 -16.06 -8.20
C PRO A 122 -11.29 -15.95 -9.58
N ASP A 123 -11.73 -14.76 -9.96
CA ASP A 123 -12.40 -14.49 -11.23
C ASP A 123 -11.46 -13.93 -12.31
N ASN A 124 -10.16 -13.76 -12.02
CA ASN A 124 -9.19 -13.23 -13.00
C ASN A 124 -8.85 -14.32 -14.06
N PRO A 125 -9.11 -14.09 -15.36
CA PRO A 125 -8.74 -15.03 -16.41
C PRO A 125 -7.25 -15.42 -16.36
N PRO A 126 -6.89 -16.70 -16.61
CA PRO A 126 -5.49 -17.14 -16.53
C PRO A 126 -4.52 -16.33 -17.39
N GLU A 127 -4.95 -15.89 -18.58
CA GLU A 127 -4.17 -15.06 -19.49
C GLU A 127 -3.91 -13.64 -18.96
N GLU A 128 -4.92 -13.01 -18.34
CA GLU A 128 -4.82 -11.67 -17.73
C GLU A 128 -3.86 -11.73 -16.54
N LYS A 129 -4.07 -12.70 -15.64
CA LYS A 129 -3.15 -12.97 -14.54
C LYS A 129 -1.71 -13.19 -15.00
N ALA A 130 -1.49 -13.95 -16.06
CA ALA A 130 -0.14 -14.19 -16.58
C ALA A 130 0.50 -12.92 -17.15
N MET A 131 -0.27 -12.09 -17.86
CA MET A 131 0.15 -10.77 -18.33
C MET A 131 0.56 -9.87 -17.16
N ASP A 132 -0.29 -9.75 -16.15
CA ASP A 132 -0.07 -8.85 -15.01
C ASP A 132 1.09 -9.29 -14.14
N LEU A 133 1.24 -10.60 -13.86
CA LEU A 133 2.40 -11.14 -13.16
C LEU A 133 3.72 -10.88 -13.91
N ASN A 134 3.72 -10.98 -15.24
CA ASN A 134 4.89 -10.62 -16.05
C ASN A 134 5.20 -9.12 -15.91
N ASN A 135 4.20 -8.27 -16.09
CA ASN A 135 4.36 -6.82 -16.07
C ASN A 135 4.82 -6.33 -14.69
N ASN A 136 4.25 -6.89 -13.63
CA ASN A 136 4.70 -6.71 -12.25
C ASN A 136 6.17 -7.12 -12.09
N ASN A 137 6.59 -8.25 -12.66
CA ASN A 137 7.98 -8.71 -12.59
C ASN A 137 8.97 -7.77 -13.28
N VAL A 138 8.60 -7.26 -14.46
CA VAL A 138 9.40 -6.26 -15.18
C VAL A 138 9.51 -4.98 -14.34
N GLY A 139 8.41 -4.53 -13.73
CA GLY A 139 8.39 -3.37 -12.83
C GLY A 139 9.40 -3.45 -11.68
N ARG A 140 9.44 -4.58 -10.97
CA ARG A 140 10.44 -4.81 -9.90
C ARG A 140 11.87 -4.79 -10.44
N THR A 141 12.08 -5.38 -11.60
CA THR A 141 13.39 -5.49 -12.24
C THR A 141 13.92 -4.11 -12.62
N VAL A 142 13.12 -3.28 -13.30
CA VAL A 142 13.54 -1.93 -13.70
C VAL A 142 13.74 -1.02 -12.49
N ALA A 143 12.87 -1.08 -11.48
CA ALA A 143 13.01 -0.28 -10.27
C ALA A 143 14.29 -0.60 -9.49
N SER A 144 14.75 -1.85 -9.50
CA SER A 144 16.00 -2.27 -8.83
C SER A 144 17.26 -1.67 -9.48
N GLN A 145 17.16 -1.14 -10.69
CA GLN A 145 18.25 -0.52 -11.44
C GLN A 145 18.21 1.02 -11.38
N ILE A 146 17.18 1.58 -10.75
CA ILE A 146 16.91 3.02 -10.69
C ILE A 146 17.16 3.51 -9.27
N LYS A 147 17.60 4.76 -9.13
CA LYS A 147 17.70 5.41 -7.82
C LYS A 147 16.34 5.37 -7.12
N LYS A 148 16.30 4.80 -5.91
CA LYS A 148 15.07 4.70 -5.11
C LYS A 148 14.36 6.06 -5.01
N GLY A 149 13.08 6.07 -5.37
CA GLY A 149 12.22 7.26 -5.35
C GLY A 149 12.23 8.10 -6.63
N ASP A 150 13.06 7.80 -7.62
CA ASP A 150 13.04 8.48 -8.92
C ASP A 150 11.89 7.95 -9.80
N LYS A 151 10.70 8.51 -9.54
CA LYS A 151 9.45 8.15 -10.20
C LYS A 151 9.46 8.48 -11.69
N ASN A 152 10.14 9.54 -12.11
CA ASN A 152 10.24 9.92 -13.51
C ASN A 152 11.08 8.92 -14.30
N ALA A 153 12.24 8.53 -13.75
CA ALA A 153 13.06 7.48 -14.34
C ALA A 153 12.31 6.14 -14.39
N LEU A 154 11.54 5.80 -13.35
CA LEU A 154 10.71 4.59 -13.33
C LEU A 154 9.64 4.61 -14.42
N SER A 155 8.89 5.71 -14.55
CA SER A 155 7.88 5.88 -15.61
C SER A 155 8.51 5.74 -17.00
N ALA A 156 9.64 6.40 -17.24
CA ALA A 156 10.37 6.30 -18.50
C ALA A 156 10.84 4.86 -18.78
N ALA A 157 11.37 4.16 -17.78
CA ALA A 157 11.83 2.79 -17.91
C ALA A 157 10.69 1.80 -18.20
N CYS A 158 9.50 1.98 -17.61
CA CYS A 158 8.33 1.17 -17.91
C CYS A 158 7.78 1.45 -19.32
N LYS A 159 7.78 2.71 -19.78
CA LYS A 159 7.45 3.04 -21.18
C LYS A 159 8.44 2.41 -22.16
N GLN A 160 9.74 2.46 -21.86
CA GLN A 160 10.76 1.80 -22.65
C GLN A 160 10.54 0.28 -22.67
N ALA A 161 10.25 -0.33 -21.51
CA ALA A 161 9.95 -1.77 -21.44
C ALA A 161 8.75 -2.19 -22.28
N LEU A 162 7.74 -1.33 -22.38
CA LEU A 162 6.61 -1.53 -23.28
C LEU A 162 7.06 -1.50 -24.75
N THR A 163 7.81 -0.46 -25.15
CA THR A 163 8.34 -0.33 -26.52
C THR A 163 9.28 -1.49 -26.90
N ASP A 164 10.05 -2.01 -25.93
CA ASP A 164 10.94 -3.16 -26.11
C ASP A 164 10.19 -4.51 -26.21
N GLY A 165 8.87 -4.54 -25.99
CA GLY A 165 8.08 -5.78 -25.96
C GLY A 165 8.31 -6.64 -24.72
N ARG A 166 8.92 -6.08 -23.67
CA ARG A 166 9.12 -6.76 -22.37
C ARG A 166 7.84 -6.82 -21.55
N LEU A 167 6.97 -5.83 -21.70
CA LEU A 167 5.61 -5.87 -21.16
C LEU A 167 4.67 -6.65 -22.10
N LYS A 168 3.69 -7.32 -21.52
CA LYS A 168 2.66 -8.10 -22.23
C LYS A 168 1.34 -7.35 -22.26
N THR A 169 0.61 -7.52 -23.35
CA THR A 169 -0.77 -7.07 -23.58
C THR A 169 -1.55 -8.26 -24.17
N LEU A 170 -2.88 -8.20 -24.15
CA LEU A 170 -3.76 -9.22 -24.74
C LEU A 170 -4.64 -8.66 -25.88
N ASN A 171 -4.49 -7.38 -26.21
CA ASN A 171 -5.21 -6.70 -27.30
C ASN A 171 -4.28 -6.21 -28.42
#